data_AF-A0A352WKQ9-F1
#
_entry.id   AF-A0A352WKQ9-F1
#
_cell.length_a   1.000
_cell.length_b   1.000
_cell.length_c   1.000
_cell.angle_alpha   90.00
_cell.angle_beta   90.00
_cell.angle_gamma   90.00
#
_symmetry.space_group_name_H-M   'P 1'
#
loop_
_entity.id
_entity.type
_entity.pdbx_description
1 polymer ?
#
loop_
_entity_poly.entity_id
_entity_poly.type
_entity_poly.pdbx_seq_one_letter_code
_entity_poly.pdbx_strand_id
1 'polypeptide(L)'
;MCPYVKKAECSDFIQLNAKLSREISGQLRNNLEYFNSFDNIIIYYDNGQNELTKILTSVFNTMFTNVEFRRVKPSDYKLFQVADLICTWELLALKAEEKSFTKSETEMFGSVKEFLKNRYKLIKKKKI
;
A
#
# COMPACT_ATOMS: atom_id res chain seq x y z
N MET A 1 -3.60 3.33 4.40
CA MET A 1 -3.40 1.87 4.53
C MET A 1 -2.31 1.45 3.55
N CYS A 2 -1.47 0.46 3.88
CA CYS A 2 -0.41 -0.05 3.01
C CYS A 2 -0.36 -1.59 3.14
N PRO A 3 -1.12 -2.34 2.31
CA PRO A 3 -1.14 -3.80 2.31
C PRO A 3 0.25 -4.38 2.06
N TYR A 4 0.63 -5.42 2.81
CA TYR A 4 1.93 -6.07 2.69
C TYR A 4 1.80 -7.59 2.75
N VAL A 5 2.50 -8.28 1.85
CA VAL A 5 2.61 -9.75 1.83
C VAL A 5 4.06 -10.13 1.59
N LYS A 6 4.59 -11.02 2.44
CA LYS A 6 5.91 -11.62 2.24
C LYS A 6 5.87 -12.59 1.09
N LYS A 7 6.50 -12.22 -0.03
CA LYS A 7 6.58 -13.07 -1.22
C LYS A 7 7.27 -14.42 -0.94
N ALA A 8 8.27 -14.44 -0.04
CA ALA A 8 8.99 -15.67 0.33
C ALA A 8 8.10 -16.71 1.06
N GLU A 9 6.98 -16.29 1.64
CA GLU A 9 6.02 -17.17 2.31
C GLU A 9 4.90 -17.65 1.37
N CYS A 10 5.06 -17.43 0.06
CA CYS A 10 4.09 -17.83 -0.96
C CYS A 10 4.72 -18.93 -1.84
N SER A 11 4.07 -20.10 -1.92
CA SER A 11 4.52 -21.23 -2.75
C SER A 11 4.49 -20.88 -4.24
N ASP A 12 3.53 -20.08 -4.64
CA ASP A 12 3.26 -19.72 -6.02
C ASP A 12 2.52 -18.39 -6.12
N PHE A 13 2.29 -17.97 -7.36
CA PHE A 13 1.63 -16.72 -7.68
C PHE A 13 0.12 -16.72 -7.32
N ILE A 14 -0.53 -17.88 -7.31
CA ILE A 14 -1.94 -18.02 -6.93
C ILE A 14 -2.08 -17.73 -5.44
N GLN A 15 -1.22 -18.32 -4.61
CA GLN A 15 -1.20 -18.09 -3.17
C GLN A 15 -0.87 -16.62 -2.85
N LEU A 16 0.08 -16.02 -3.58
CA LEU A 16 0.40 -14.60 -3.44
C LEU A 16 -0.81 -13.71 -3.71
N ASN A 17 -1.50 -13.90 -4.84
CA ASN A 17 -2.70 -13.14 -5.19
C ASN A 17 -3.83 -13.34 -4.17
N ALA A 18 -4.03 -14.57 -3.69
CA ALA A 18 -5.05 -14.87 -2.69
C ALA A 18 -4.75 -14.23 -1.33
N LYS A 19 -3.47 -14.15 -0.92
CA LYS A 19 -3.05 -13.44 0.29
C LYS A 19 -3.21 -11.92 0.11
N LEU A 20 -2.79 -11.39 -1.03
CA LEU A 20 -2.87 -9.94 -1.32
C LEU A 20 -4.33 -9.45 -1.39
N SER A 21 -5.21 -10.21 -2.05
CA SER A 21 -6.65 -9.91 -2.10
C SER A 21 -7.27 -9.90 -0.70
N ARG A 22 -6.90 -10.87 0.15
CA ARG A 22 -7.36 -10.92 1.55
C ARG A 22 -6.85 -9.75 2.38
N GLU A 23 -5.59 -9.38 2.23
CA GLU A 23 -4.99 -8.26 2.98
C GLU A 23 -5.66 -6.94 2.60
N ILE A 24 -5.80 -6.64 1.30
CA ILE A 24 -6.50 -5.44 0.81
C ILE A 24 -7.94 -5.43 1.33
N SER A 25 -8.67 -6.54 1.15
CA SER A 25 -10.05 -6.66 1.62
C SER A 25 -10.19 -6.48 3.12
N GLY A 26 -9.26 -7.02 3.91
CA GLY A 26 -9.25 -6.90 5.37
C GLY A 26 -9.07 -5.45 5.80
N GLN A 27 -8.10 -4.74 5.21
CA GLN A 27 -7.86 -3.34 5.54
C GLN A 27 -9.05 -2.44 5.15
N LEU A 28 -9.72 -2.70 4.02
CA LEU A 28 -10.94 -2.00 3.63
C LEU A 28 -12.09 -2.27 4.61
N ARG A 29 -12.32 -3.53 4.99
CA ARG A 29 -13.35 -3.90 5.98
C ARG A 29 -13.13 -3.25 7.34
N ASN A 30 -11.89 -3.14 7.79
CA ASN A 30 -11.56 -2.47 9.06
C ASN A 30 -11.87 -0.96 9.04
N ASN A 31 -12.09 -0.38 7.86
CA ASN A 31 -12.41 1.04 7.68
C ASN A 31 -13.74 1.21 6.89
N LEU A 32 -14.63 0.22 6.95
CA LEU A 32 -15.81 0.15 6.09
C LEU A 32 -16.73 1.36 6.27
N GLU A 33 -16.98 1.77 7.52
CA GLU A 33 -17.79 2.96 7.83
C GLU A 33 -17.21 4.23 7.23
N TYR A 34 -15.88 4.40 7.29
CA TYR A 34 -15.20 5.54 6.69
C TYR A 34 -15.42 5.55 5.17
N PHE A 35 -15.20 4.44 4.48
CA PHE A 35 -15.40 4.37 3.03
C PHE A 35 -16.86 4.56 2.62
N ASN A 36 -17.82 3.99 3.38
CA ASN A 36 -19.26 4.16 3.14
C ASN A 36 -19.77 5.57 3.46
N SER A 37 -18.98 6.40 4.15
CA SER A 37 -19.35 7.80 4.41
C SER A 37 -19.25 8.71 3.18
N PHE A 38 -18.63 8.24 2.09
CA PHE A 38 -18.45 9.01 0.86
C PHE A 38 -19.47 8.62 -0.22
N ASP A 39 -19.97 9.62 -0.94
CA ASP A 39 -20.88 9.43 -2.07
C ASP A 39 -20.24 8.72 -3.26
N ASN A 40 -18.91 8.84 -3.43
CA ASN A 40 -18.15 8.20 -4.50
C ASN A 40 -16.75 7.81 -4.04
N ILE A 41 -16.28 6.65 -4.48
CA ILE A 41 -14.92 6.13 -4.22
C ILE A 41 -14.16 6.09 -5.55
N ILE A 42 -13.16 6.97 -5.69
CA ILE A 42 -12.33 7.03 -6.89
C ILE A 42 -11.00 6.32 -6.65
N ILE A 43 -10.69 5.34 -7.48
CA ILE A 43 -9.45 4.55 -7.41
C ILE A 43 -8.52 5.03 -8.52
N TYR A 44 -7.41 5.64 -8.09
CA TYR A 44 -6.34 6.05 -8.98
C TYR A 44 -5.29 4.93 -9.09
N TYR A 45 -5.16 4.34 -10.27
CA TYR A 45 -4.20 3.26 -10.51
C TYR A 45 -3.64 3.33 -11.94
N ASP A 46 -2.34 3.03 -12.11
CA ASP A 46 -1.63 3.18 -13.38
C ASP A 46 -1.70 1.93 -14.28
N ASN A 47 -2.32 0.85 -13.80
CA ASN A 47 -2.37 -0.48 -14.42
C ASN A 47 -0.99 -1.15 -14.56
N GLY A 48 -0.03 -0.86 -13.67
CA GLY A 48 1.32 -1.43 -13.74
C GLY A 48 1.38 -2.96 -13.66
N GLN A 49 0.44 -3.59 -12.94
CA GLN A 49 0.32 -5.04 -12.86
C GLN A 49 -1.11 -5.50 -13.14
N ASN A 50 -1.30 -6.29 -14.20
CA ASN A 50 -2.62 -6.77 -14.65
C ASN A 50 -3.40 -7.53 -13.56
N GLU A 51 -2.72 -8.37 -12.80
CA GLU A 51 -3.34 -9.19 -11.76
C GLU A 51 -3.77 -8.34 -10.56
N LEU A 52 -2.99 -7.32 -10.21
CA LEU A 52 -3.38 -6.35 -9.21
C LEU A 52 -4.58 -5.53 -9.67
N THR A 53 -4.67 -5.17 -10.97
CA THR A 53 -5.88 -4.55 -11.54
C THR A 53 -7.11 -5.41 -11.25
N LYS A 54 -7.04 -6.73 -11.53
CA LYS A 54 -8.14 -7.67 -11.29
C LYS A 54 -8.51 -7.74 -9.81
N ILE A 55 -7.52 -7.79 -8.93
CA ILE A 55 -7.75 -7.81 -7.48
C ILE A 55 -8.46 -6.53 -7.03
N LEU A 56 -7.96 -5.36 -7.41
CA LEU A 56 -8.57 -4.08 -7.03
C LEU A 56 -10.01 -3.98 -7.56
N THR A 57 -10.23 -4.26 -8.84
CA THR A 57 -11.57 -4.26 -9.45
C THR A 57 -12.51 -5.22 -8.73
N SER A 58 -12.08 -6.44 -8.45
CA SER A 58 -12.90 -7.44 -7.77
C SER A 58 -13.22 -7.02 -6.33
N VAL A 59 -12.21 -6.65 -5.55
CA VAL A 59 -12.38 -6.32 -4.13
C VAL A 59 -13.27 -5.10 -3.94
N PHE A 60 -13.00 -4.00 -4.65
CA PHE A 60 -13.76 -2.76 -4.47
C PHE A 60 -15.20 -2.88 -4.98
N ASN A 61 -15.43 -3.46 -6.17
CA ASN A 61 -16.80 -3.62 -6.69
C ASN A 61 -17.62 -4.66 -5.91
N THR A 62 -16.98 -5.56 -5.17
CA THR A 62 -17.69 -6.47 -4.26
C THR A 62 -18.13 -5.75 -2.98
N MET A 63 -17.36 -4.75 -2.53
CA MET A 63 -17.60 -4.07 -1.26
C MET A 63 -18.44 -2.79 -1.40
N PHE A 64 -18.37 -2.12 -2.54
CA PHE A 64 -18.95 -0.79 -2.74
C PHE A 64 -19.64 -0.71 -4.10
N THR A 65 -20.74 0.04 -4.18
CA THR A 65 -21.54 0.21 -5.40
C THR A 65 -21.20 1.48 -6.19
N ASN A 66 -20.46 2.40 -5.58
CA ASN A 66 -20.14 3.75 -6.07
C ASN A 66 -18.64 3.92 -6.36
N VAL A 67 -18.05 2.96 -7.10
CA VAL A 67 -16.62 2.92 -7.39
C VAL A 67 -16.32 3.37 -8.82
N GLU A 68 -15.35 4.28 -8.96
CA GLU A 68 -14.82 4.72 -10.26
C GLU A 68 -13.33 4.40 -10.36
N PHE A 69 -12.92 3.72 -11.44
CA PHE A 69 -11.49 3.49 -11.73
C PHE A 69 -10.97 4.54 -12.71
N ARG A 70 -9.94 5.28 -12.30
CA ARG A 70 -9.24 6.25 -13.14
C ARG A 70 -7.82 5.80 -13.41
N ARG A 71 -7.47 5.73 -14.69
CA ARG A 71 -6.09 5.52 -15.11
C ARG A 71 -5.30 6.79 -14.87
N VAL A 72 -4.16 6.67 -14.20
CA VAL A 72 -3.30 7.82 -13.88
C VAL A 72 -1.86 7.58 -14.26
N LYS A 73 -1.10 8.67 -14.39
CA LYS A 73 0.36 8.65 -14.37
C LYS A 73 0.84 9.35 -13.09
N PRO A 74 1.92 8.88 -12.46
CA PRO A 74 2.45 9.52 -11.24
C PRO A 74 2.78 11.01 -11.41
N SER A 75 3.18 11.44 -12.61
CA SER A 75 3.44 12.84 -12.95
C SER A 75 2.23 13.75 -12.78
N ASP A 76 1.03 13.19 -12.92
CA ASP A 76 -0.20 13.96 -13.04
C ASP A 76 -0.90 14.11 -11.67
N TYR A 77 -0.49 13.33 -10.66
CA TYR A 77 -1.15 13.26 -9.35
C TYR A 77 -0.16 13.27 -8.18
N LYS A 78 -0.03 14.41 -7.51
CA LYS A 78 0.83 14.55 -6.31
C LYS A 78 0.44 13.60 -5.18
N LEU A 79 -0.87 13.38 -4.96
CA LEU A 79 -1.34 12.46 -3.92
C LEU A 79 -0.92 11.01 -4.19
N PHE A 80 -0.78 10.63 -5.46
CA PHE A 80 -0.28 9.31 -5.84
C PHE A 80 1.18 9.14 -5.37
N GLN A 81 2.03 10.14 -5.63
CA GLN A 81 3.44 10.13 -5.18
C GLN A 81 3.55 10.13 -3.65
N VAL A 82 2.69 10.88 -2.97
CA VAL A 82 2.65 10.90 -1.50
C VAL A 82 2.24 9.54 -0.94
N ALA A 83 1.25 8.88 -1.55
CA ALA A 83 0.83 7.54 -1.14
C ALA A 83 1.95 6.50 -1.32
N ASP A 84 2.65 6.54 -2.46
CA ASP A 84 3.80 5.67 -2.75
C ASP A 84 4.95 5.87 -1.75
N LEU A 85 5.27 7.14 -1.44
CA LEU A 85 6.27 7.48 -0.42
C LEU A 85 5.89 6.94 0.96
N ILE A 86 4.63 7.10 1.38
CA ILE A 86 4.14 6.60 2.67
C ILE A 86 4.28 5.08 2.71
N CYS A 87 3.82 4.36 1.69
CA CYS A 87 3.92 2.90 1.69
C CYS A 87 5.36 2.39 1.58
N THR A 88 6.24 3.13 0.92
CA THR A 88 7.69 2.86 0.96
C THR A 88 8.25 2.99 2.38
N TRP A 89 7.84 4.00 3.14
CA TRP A 89 8.32 4.16 4.52
C TRP A 89 7.72 3.13 5.47
N GLU A 90 6.46 2.72 5.28
CA GLU A 90 5.87 1.60 6.02
C GLU A 90 6.62 0.29 5.75
N LEU A 91 6.95 0.02 4.48
CA LEU A 91 7.75 -1.15 4.11
C LEU A 91 9.14 -1.09 4.74
N LEU A 92 9.82 0.05 4.70
CA LEU A 92 11.11 0.23 5.37
C LEU A 92 11.00 0.04 6.88
N ALA A 93 9.91 0.48 7.52
CA ALA A 93 9.72 0.23 8.95
C ALA A 93 9.63 -1.28 9.26
N LEU A 94 8.91 -2.05 8.45
CA LEU A 94 8.87 -3.52 8.57
C LEU A 94 10.27 -4.14 8.38
N LYS A 95 11.01 -3.69 7.35
CA LYS A 95 12.37 -4.18 7.10
C LYS A 95 13.35 -3.81 8.20
N ALA A 96 13.16 -2.68 8.87
CA ALA A 96 13.95 -2.28 10.02
C ALA A 96 13.75 -3.23 11.20
N GLU A 97 12.52 -3.66 11.46
CA GLU A 97 12.19 -4.65 12.49
C GLU A 97 12.83 -6.01 12.19
N GLU A 98 12.86 -6.40 10.91
CA GLU A 98 13.47 -7.65 10.43
C GLU A 98 14.98 -7.57 10.20
N LYS A 99 15.59 -6.39 10.40
CA LYS A 99 17.00 -6.12 10.10
C LYS A 99 17.39 -6.46 8.66
N SER A 100 16.48 -6.21 7.71
CA SER A 100 16.61 -6.58 6.30
C SER A 100 16.83 -5.39 5.35
N PHE A 101 17.36 -4.27 5.87
CA PHE A 101 17.77 -3.14 5.03
C PHE A 101 18.81 -3.58 4.00
N THR A 102 18.57 -3.23 2.74
CA THR A 102 19.55 -3.39 1.68
C THR A 102 20.60 -2.29 1.74
N LYS A 103 21.71 -2.49 1.01
CA LYS A 103 22.75 -1.47 0.86
C LYS A 103 22.18 -0.17 0.27
N SER A 104 21.39 -0.27 -0.81
CA SER A 104 20.79 0.89 -1.47
C SER A 104 19.81 1.63 -0.56
N GLU A 105 19.02 0.92 0.25
CA GLU A 105 18.14 1.56 1.24
C GLU A 105 18.94 2.26 2.33
N THR A 106 20.06 1.68 2.77
CA THR A 106 20.94 2.33 3.75
C THR A 106 21.59 3.59 3.18
N GLU A 107 22.02 3.56 1.92
CA GLU A 107 22.57 4.74 1.23
C GLU A 107 21.52 5.84 1.06
N MET A 108 20.27 5.48 0.74
CA MET A 108 19.19 6.45 0.48
C MET A 108 18.53 7.00 1.76
N PHE A 109 18.36 6.15 2.78
CA PHE A 109 17.58 6.43 3.98
C PHE A 109 18.41 6.57 5.27
N GLY A 110 19.71 6.29 5.19
CA GLY A 110 20.61 6.26 6.33
C GLY A 110 20.52 4.94 7.10
N SER A 111 21.18 4.90 8.25
CA SER A 111 21.09 3.74 9.13
C SER A 111 19.66 3.52 9.63
N VAL A 112 19.32 2.27 9.98
CA VAL A 112 18.01 1.91 10.57
C VAL A 112 17.63 2.85 11.73
N LYS A 113 18.61 3.15 12.60
CA LYS A 113 18.41 4.03 13.76
C LYS A 113 18.05 5.46 13.35
N GLU A 114 18.74 6.02 12.35
CA GLU A 114 18.46 7.37 11.83
C GLU A 114 17.12 7.42 11.12
N PHE A 115 16.83 6.43 10.28
CA PHE A 115 15.54 6.31 9.59
C PHE A 115 14.38 6.32 10.59
N LEU A 116 14.40 5.45 11.60
CA LEU A 116 13.34 5.34 12.59
C LEU A 116 13.18 6.61 13.43
N LYS A 117 14.29 7.20 13.89
CA LYS A 117 14.27 8.37 14.79
C LYS A 117 13.88 9.66 14.08
N ASN A 118 14.38 9.86 12.86
CA ASN A 118 14.31 11.16 12.19
C ASN A 118 13.23 11.20 11.10
N ARG A 119 13.14 10.16 10.26
CA ARG A 119 12.23 10.14 9.10
C ARG A 119 10.89 9.51 9.45
N TYR A 120 10.89 8.23 9.85
CA TYR A 120 9.65 7.48 10.10
C TYR A 120 8.82 8.05 11.26
N LYS A 121 9.48 8.62 12.29
CA LYS A 121 8.80 9.34 13.39
C LYS A 121 7.82 10.40 12.90
N LEU A 122 8.10 11.09 11.78
CA LEU A 122 7.24 12.13 11.23
C LEU A 122 5.96 11.56 10.63
N ILE A 123 6.04 10.41 9.93
CA ILE A 123 4.87 9.72 9.38
C ILE A 123 4.06 9.06 10.47
N LYS A 124 4.71 8.43 11.46
CA LYS A 124 4.02 7.79 12.58
C LYS A 124 3.14 8.79 13.35
N LYS A 125 3.56 10.06 13.47
CA LYS A 125 2.76 11.14 14.08
C LYS A 125 1.54 11.57 13.26
N LYS A 126 1.52 11.28 11.96
CA LYS A 126 0.45 11.63 11.02
C LYS A 126 -0.52 10.48 10.77
N LYS A 127 -0.28 9.29 11.35
CA LYS A 127 -1.28 8.23 11.37
C LYS A 127 -2.44 8.70 12.24
N ILE A 128 -3.61 8.80 11.61
CA ILE A 128 -4.89 9.08 12.26
C ILE A 128 -5.43 7.75 12.79
#